data_AF-A0A2J6GZC1-F1
#
_entry.id   AF-A0A2J6GZC1-F1
#
_cell.length_a   1.000
_cell.length_b   1.000
_cell.length_c   1.000
_cell.angle_alpha   90.00
_cell.angle_beta   90.00
_cell.angle_gamma   90.00
#
_symmetry.space_group_name_H-M   'P 1'
#
loop_
_entity.id
_entity.type
_entity.pdbx_description
1 polymer ?
#
loop_
_entity_poly.entity_id
_entity_poly.type
_entity_poly.pdbx_seq_one_letter_code
_entity_poly.pdbx_strand_id
1 'polypeptide(L)'
;MRSECIYLLQELTGKNYVVFTRRGNSSISNVLESLKNIGKNLLLIQDQGGWMTYEKYAKEHDINCMMLKTRYGLVDPIQLENYHDAVLLINSMPAYSFSEDMNSIEIHAKENNIFIVNDASGSIGTPNAKIGDVIIGSFGKWKPINVGEGGFIATDNEKLYSELSGKIAYTPTSSFLKELETKLKNLNKRLDFLKEKRQDLLKDLENENFDVIFPDSEGLNIIVRFGDDKEKKRIISFCETNNVEYTECPRYIRVNDNAISIEIKRLDN
;
A
#
# COMPACT_ATOMS: atom_id res chain seq x y z
N MET A 1 -15.20 8.86 19.47
CA MET A 1 -13.82 8.35 19.26
C MET A 1 -13.80 7.05 18.46
N ARG A 2 -14.18 5.88 19.01
CA ARG A 2 -14.16 4.62 18.22
C ARG A 2 -15.08 4.67 17.00
N SER A 3 -16.33 5.09 17.20
CA SER A 3 -17.32 5.28 16.12
C SER A 3 -16.85 6.29 15.08
N GLU A 4 -16.26 7.40 15.53
CA GLU A 4 -15.70 8.44 14.65
C GLU A 4 -14.55 7.94 13.78
N CYS A 5 -13.58 7.22 14.37
CA CYS A 5 -12.47 6.64 13.60
C CYS A 5 -12.97 5.62 12.57
N ILE A 6 -13.97 4.81 12.93
CA ILE A 6 -14.62 3.88 12.00
C ILE A 6 -15.28 4.66 10.87
N TYR A 7 -16.07 5.69 11.18
CA TYR A 7 -16.73 6.53 10.18
C TYR A 7 -15.73 7.15 9.19
N LEU A 8 -14.65 7.76 9.68
CA LEU A 8 -13.61 8.33 8.83
C LEU A 8 -12.94 7.27 7.94
N LEU A 9 -12.69 6.06 8.45
CA LEU A 9 -12.14 4.97 7.65
C LEU A 9 -13.13 4.44 6.62
N GLN A 10 -14.43 4.37 6.94
CA GLN A 10 -15.49 4.02 5.99
C GLN A 10 -15.51 5.02 4.83
N GLU A 11 -15.44 6.32 5.10
CA GLU A 11 -15.38 7.38 4.07
C GLU A 11 -14.11 7.27 3.19
N LEU A 12 -12.96 7.03 3.80
CA LEU A 12 -11.66 6.92 3.10
C LEU A 12 -11.56 5.66 2.23
N THR A 13 -12.23 4.58 2.62
CA THR A 13 -12.19 3.28 1.95
C THR A 13 -13.42 3.00 1.09
N GLY A 14 -14.49 3.79 1.22
CA GLY A 14 -15.77 3.53 0.58
C GLY A 14 -16.44 2.23 1.03
N LYS A 15 -16.11 1.72 2.24
CA LYS A 15 -16.61 0.43 2.75
C LYS A 15 -17.53 0.61 3.94
N ASN A 16 -18.50 -0.28 4.07
CA ASN A 16 -19.51 -0.23 5.13
C ASN A 16 -19.02 -0.76 6.48
N TYR A 17 -18.09 -1.70 6.50
CA TYR A 17 -17.63 -2.33 7.73
C TYR A 17 -16.13 -2.17 7.92
N VAL A 18 -15.71 -1.88 9.16
CA VAL A 18 -14.29 -1.71 9.53
C VAL A 18 -13.97 -2.49 10.79
N VAL A 19 -12.87 -3.24 10.76
CA VAL A 19 -12.29 -3.96 11.89
C VAL A 19 -10.88 -3.44 12.15
N PHE A 20 -10.58 -3.07 13.39
CA PHE A 20 -9.22 -2.71 13.78
C PHE A 20 -8.37 -3.95 14.01
N THR A 21 -7.10 -3.85 13.65
CA THR A 21 -6.09 -4.88 13.92
C THR A 21 -4.91 -4.30 14.68
N ARG A 22 -4.16 -5.16 15.37
CA ARG A 22 -2.99 -4.71 16.15
C ARG A 22 -1.86 -4.18 15.28
N ARG A 23 -1.75 -4.65 14.03
CA ARG A 23 -0.71 -4.27 13.04
C ARG A 23 -1.25 -4.49 11.64
N GLY A 24 -0.76 -3.75 10.65
CA GLY A 24 -1.07 -4.02 9.22
C GLY A 24 -0.76 -5.46 8.79
N ASN A 25 0.34 -6.05 9.29
CA ASN A 25 0.64 -7.46 9.03
C ASN A 25 -0.44 -8.42 9.56
N SER A 26 -1.07 -8.08 10.69
CA SER A 26 -2.21 -8.84 11.20
C SER A 26 -3.42 -8.70 10.29
N SER A 27 -3.64 -7.54 9.65
CA SER A 27 -4.70 -7.40 8.64
C SER A 27 -4.51 -8.36 7.47
N ILE A 28 -3.30 -8.42 6.91
CA ILE A 28 -2.96 -9.34 5.80
C ILE A 28 -3.24 -10.79 6.22
N SER A 29 -2.67 -11.22 7.34
CA SER A 29 -2.79 -12.61 7.80
C SER A 29 -4.25 -13.02 8.07
N ASN A 30 -5.03 -12.18 8.76
CA ASN A 30 -6.43 -12.50 9.08
C ASN A 30 -7.31 -12.59 7.81
N VAL A 31 -7.11 -11.67 6.85
CA VAL A 31 -7.87 -11.70 5.59
C VAL A 31 -7.55 -12.96 4.80
N LEU A 32 -6.27 -13.30 4.64
CA LEU A 32 -5.86 -14.50 3.91
C LEU A 32 -6.43 -15.78 4.54
N GLU A 33 -6.41 -15.88 5.87
CA GLU A 33 -6.98 -17.04 6.56
C GLU A 33 -8.50 -17.16 6.36
N SER A 34 -9.24 -16.05 6.47
CA SER A 34 -10.69 -16.06 6.20
C SER A 34 -11.01 -16.39 4.75
N LEU A 35 -10.21 -15.90 3.79
CA LEU A 35 -10.39 -16.24 2.38
C LEU A 35 -10.10 -17.73 2.09
N LYS A 36 -9.09 -18.32 2.72
CA LYS A 36 -8.84 -19.77 2.67
C LYS A 36 -10.04 -20.56 3.18
N ASN A 37 -10.62 -20.15 4.32
CA ASN A 37 -11.76 -20.84 4.93
C ASN A 37 -13.01 -20.87 4.04
N ILE A 38 -13.13 -19.92 3.11
CA ILE A 38 -14.22 -19.89 2.12
C ILE A 38 -13.81 -20.49 0.75
N GLY A 39 -12.69 -21.20 0.70
CA GLY A 39 -12.26 -22.00 -0.47
C GLY A 39 -11.38 -21.27 -1.48
N LYS A 40 -10.91 -20.05 -1.20
CA LYS A 40 -9.97 -19.33 -2.06
C LYS A 40 -8.55 -19.81 -1.80
N ASN A 41 -8.00 -20.61 -2.71
CA ASN A 41 -6.72 -21.29 -2.53
C ASN A 41 -5.57 -20.75 -3.41
N LEU A 42 -5.87 -19.82 -4.32
CA LEU A 42 -4.87 -19.19 -5.18
C LEU A 42 -4.78 -17.69 -4.86
N LEU A 43 -3.59 -17.24 -4.49
CA LEU A 43 -3.22 -15.85 -4.27
C LEU A 43 -2.29 -15.36 -5.37
N LEU A 44 -2.62 -14.23 -5.97
CA LEU A 44 -1.81 -13.46 -6.89
C LEU A 44 -1.24 -12.25 -6.15
N ILE A 45 0.06 -11.99 -6.28
CA ILE A 45 0.74 -10.83 -5.70
C ILE A 45 1.66 -10.17 -6.73
N GLN A 46 2.00 -8.90 -6.54
CA GLN A 46 3.00 -8.22 -7.36
C GLN A 46 4.40 -8.83 -7.13
N ASP A 47 5.22 -9.01 -8.18
CA ASP A 47 6.60 -9.51 -8.03
C ASP A 47 7.60 -8.49 -7.45
N GLN A 48 7.17 -7.24 -7.28
CA GLN A 48 7.86 -6.14 -6.61
C GLN A 48 6.84 -5.05 -6.23
N GLY A 49 7.22 -4.05 -5.43
CA GLY A 49 6.35 -2.93 -5.03
C GLY A 49 5.29 -3.26 -3.97
N GLY A 50 5.02 -4.55 -3.72
CA GLY A 50 4.14 -5.03 -2.66
C GLY A 50 4.77 -4.99 -1.26
N TRP A 51 4.23 -5.78 -0.33
CA TRP A 51 4.74 -5.89 1.03
C TRP A 51 5.35 -7.26 1.33
N MET A 52 6.49 -7.27 2.03
CA MET A 52 7.33 -8.47 2.20
C MET A 52 6.64 -9.65 2.90
N THR A 53 5.55 -9.42 3.63
CA THR A 53 4.85 -10.50 4.33
C THR A 53 3.71 -11.13 3.53
N TYR A 54 3.43 -10.67 2.30
CA TYR A 54 2.36 -11.27 1.49
C TYR A 54 2.61 -12.76 1.23
N GLU A 55 3.74 -13.09 0.62
CA GLU A 55 4.14 -14.48 0.34
C GLU A 55 4.30 -15.30 1.63
N LYS A 56 4.89 -14.68 2.66
CA LYS A 56 5.06 -15.31 3.97
C LYS A 56 3.72 -15.79 4.54
N TYR A 57 2.70 -14.91 4.56
CA TYR A 57 1.40 -15.27 5.12
C TYR A 57 0.60 -16.20 4.21
N ALA A 58 0.77 -16.12 2.89
CA ALA A 58 0.21 -17.12 1.98
C ALA A 58 0.73 -18.52 2.34
N LYS A 59 2.04 -18.66 2.53
CA LYS A 59 2.67 -19.93 2.94
C LYS A 59 2.24 -20.40 4.33
N GLU A 60 2.19 -19.51 5.32
CA GLU A 60 1.73 -19.84 6.68
C GLU A 60 0.28 -20.37 6.70
N HIS A 61 -0.53 -19.91 5.75
CA HIS A 61 -1.91 -20.35 5.58
C HIS A 61 -2.07 -21.39 4.46
N ASP A 62 -1.03 -22.08 3.99
CA ASP A 62 -1.11 -23.06 2.89
C ASP A 62 -1.92 -22.60 1.65
N ILE A 63 -1.83 -21.32 1.29
CA ILE A 63 -2.43 -20.76 0.09
C ILE A 63 -1.40 -20.83 -1.03
N ASN A 64 -1.77 -21.35 -2.20
CA ASN A 64 -0.90 -21.33 -3.36
C ASN A 64 -0.67 -19.88 -3.79
N CYS A 65 0.59 -19.44 -3.85
CA CYS A 65 0.94 -18.05 -4.13
C CYS A 65 1.69 -17.96 -5.46
N MET A 66 1.22 -17.10 -6.35
CA MET A 66 1.87 -16.79 -7.63
C MET A 66 2.20 -15.29 -7.70
N MET A 67 3.40 -14.99 -8.17
CA MET A 67 3.83 -13.62 -8.42
C MET A 67 3.49 -13.22 -9.86
N LEU A 68 2.73 -12.14 -10.01
CA LEU A 68 2.45 -11.49 -11.29
C LEU A 68 3.65 -10.67 -11.72
N LYS A 69 3.98 -10.73 -13.01
CA LYS A 69 5.03 -9.89 -13.58
C LYS A 69 4.52 -8.46 -13.70
N THR A 70 5.27 -7.53 -13.11
CA THR A 70 4.86 -6.13 -13.06
C THR A 70 5.85 -5.22 -13.75
N ARG A 71 5.40 -4.02 -14.11
CA ARG A 71 6.27 -2.92 -14.53
C ARG A 71 6.54 -2.04 -13.31
N TYR A 72 7.64 -2.32 -12.59
CA TYR A 72 8.00 -1.64 -11.33
C TYR A 72 6.91 -1.72 -10.23
N GLY A 73 6.20 -2.84 -10.17
CA GLY A 73 5.11 -3.08 -9.23
C GLY A 73 3.73 -2.80 -9.81
N LEU A 74 3.63 -2.04 -10.92
CA LEU A 74 2.36 -1.83 -11.61
C LEU A 74 1.90 -3.10 -12.33
N VAL A 75 0.71 -3.59 -11.98
CA VAL A 75 0.09 -4.76 -12.58
C VAL A 75 -0.47 -4.39 -13.95
N ASP A 76 -0.20 -5.22 -14.96
CA ASP A 76 -0.91 -5.15 -16.23
C ASP A 76 -2.27 -5.87 -16.09
N PRO A 77 -3.40 -5.16 -16.19
CA PRO A 77 -4.72 -5.75 -15.99
C PRO A 77 -5.02 -6.92 -16.93
N ILE A 78 -4.46 -6.92 -18.15
CA ILE A 78 -4.65 -7.99 -19.14
C ILE A 78 -4.11 -9.33 -18.62
N GLN A 79 -3.06 -9.32 -17.79
CA GLN A 79 -2.52 -10.56 -17.21
C GLN A 79 -3.55 -11.30 -16.35
N LEU A 80 -4.53 -10.60 -15.78
CA LEU A 80 -5.57 -11.18 -14.94
C LEU A 80 -6.50 -12.12 -15.70
N GLU A 81 -6.62 -11.98 -17.02
CA GLU A 81 -7.43 -12.85 -17.89
C GLU A 81 -6.94 -14.31 -17.89
N ASN A 82 -5.71 -14.56 -17.43
CA ASN A 82 -5.15 -15.91 -17.33
C ASN A 82 -5.51 -16.64 -16.04
N TYR A 83 -6.25 -16.00 -15.14
CA TYR A 83 -6.57 -16.53 -13.82
C TYR A 83 -8.06 -16.43 -13.55
N HIS A 84 -8.61 -17.46 -12.92
CA HIS A 84 -10.00 -17.47 -12.46
C HIS A 84 -10.08 -17.92 -11.01
N ASP A 85 -11.14 -17.50 -10.32
CA ASP A 85 -11.44 -17.89 -8.93
C ASP A 85 -10.31 -17.59 -7.93
N ALA A 86 -9.42 -16.67 -8.26
CA ALA A 86 -8.25 -16.31 -7.46
C ALA A 86 -8.53 -15.19 -6.45
N VAL A 87 -7.52 -14.86 -5.65
CA VAL A 87 -7.42 -13.65 -4.84
C VAL A 87 -6.26 -12.82 -5.38
N LEU A 88 -6.48 -11.54 -5.65
CA LEU A 88 -5.42 -10.58 -5.94
C LEU A 88 -5.14 -9.77 -4.69
N LEU A 89 -3.97 -9.96 -4.06
CA LEU A 89 -3.48 -9.07 -3.01
C LEU A 89 -2.52 -8.06 -3.62
N ILE A 90 -3.00 -6.83 -3.75
CA ILE A 90 -2.33 -5.75 -4.47
C ILE A 90 -2.09 -4.55 -3.57
N ASN A 91 -0.91 -3.96 -3.63
CA ASN A 91 -0.68 -2.62 -3.10
C ASN A 91 -1.06 -1.61 -4.17
N SER A 92 -2.08 -0.79 -3.92
CA SER A 92 -2.58 0.22 -4.87
C SER A 92 -1.66 1.44 -5.02
N MET A 93 -0.59 1.52 -4.21
CA MET A 93 0.53 2.44 -4.44
C MET A 93 1.86 1.68 -4.31
N PRO A 94 2.24 0.86 -5.32
CA PRO A 94 3.43 0.04 -5.23
C PRO A 94 4.67 0.90 -4.97
N ALA A 95 5.58 0.35 -4.16
CA ALA A 95 6.81 1.02 -3.71
C ALA A 95 6.61 2.35 -2.94
N TYR A 96 5.35 2.74 -2.66
CA TYR A 96 4.96 4.11 -2.31
C TYR A 96 5.27 5.14 -3.40
N SER A 97 5.55 4.73 -4.63
CA SER A 97 6.09 5.64 -5.67
C SER A 97 5.19 5.81 -6.88
N PHE A 98 4.32 4.84 -7.13
CA PHE A 98 3.48 4.81 -8.31
C PHE A 98 2.04 4.56 -7.90
N SER A 99 1.10 5.07 -8.68
CA SER A 99 -0.33 4.86 -8.47
C SER A 99 -0.83 3.80 -9.46
N GLU A 100 -1.53 2.79 -8.96
CA GLU A 100 -2.15 1.77 -9.82
C GLU A 100 -3.39 2.30 -10.55
N ASP A 101 -3.71 1.72 -11.71
CA ASP A 101 -5.04 1.89 -12.32
C ASP A 101 -6.00 0.86 -11.72
N MET A 102 -6.43 1.12 -10.47
CA MET A 102 -7.30 0.21 -9.75
C MET A 102 -8.67 0.03 -10.43
N ASN A 103 -9.15 1.00 -11.22
CA ASN A 103 -10.41 0.85 -11.95
C ASN A 103 -10.28 -0.22 -13.04
N SER A 104 -9.21 -0.16 -13.84
CA SER A 104 -8.95 -1.18 -14.86
C SER A 104 -8.74 -2.55 -14.23
N ILE A 105 -7.97 -2.61 -13.13
CA ILE A 105 -7.78 -3.86 -12.37
C ILE A 105 -9.11 -4.43 -11.87
N GLU A 106 -10.02 -3.60 -11.35
CA GLU A 106 -11.32 -4.05 -10.87
C GLU A 106 -12.20 -4.63 -11.99
N ILE A 107 -12.20 -4.01 -13.17
CA ILE A 107 -12.94 -4.49 -14.33
C ILE A 107 -12.46 -5.90 -14.71
N HIS A 108 -11.17 -6.06 -14.96
CA HIS A 108 -10.60 -7.35 -15.34
C HIS A 108 -10.73 -8.40 -14.22
N ALA A 109 -10.58 -8.02 -12.96
CA ALA A 109 -10.76 -8.93 -11.84
C ALA A 109 -12.21 -9.44 -11.74
N LYS A 110 -13.21 -8.55 -11.87
CA LYS A 110 -14.63 -8.92 -11.83
C LYS A 110 -15.02 -9.87 -12.96
N GLU A 111 -14.57 -9.58 -14.18
CA GLU A 111 -14.81 -10.44 -15.35
C GLU A 111 -14.26 -11.87 -15.16
N ASN A 112 -13.20 -12.00 -14.36
CA ASN A 112 -12.52 -13.27 -14.12
C ASN A 112 -12.81 -13.89 -12.73
N ASN A 113 -13.77 -13.36 -11.97
CA ASN A 113 -14.10 -13.80 -10.61
C ASN A 113 -12.90 -13.80 -9.63
N ILE A 114 -12.03 -12.81 -9.76
CA ILE A 114 -10.87 -12.58 -8.89
C ILE A 114 -11.28 -11.65 -7.75
N PHE A 115 -11.07 -12.10 -6.52
CA PHE A 115 -11.36 -11.33 -5.30
C PHE A 115 -10.20 -10.38 -4.99
N ILE A 116 -10.45 -9.09 -4.87
CA ILE A 116 -9.41 -8.07 -4.66
C ILE A 116 -9.25 -7.77 -3.18
N VAL A 117 -8.04 -7.99 -2.67
CA VAL A 117 -7.55 -7.44 -1.39
C VAL A 117 -6.60 -6.29 -1.70
N ASN A 118 -7.04 -5.06 -1.47
CA ASN A 118 -6.25 -3.86 -1.71
C ASN A 118 -5.53 -3.44 -0.42
N ASP A 119 -4.20 -3.52 -0.41
CA ASP A 119 -3.38 -2.84 0.57
C ASP A 119 -3.29 -1.35 0.24
N ALA A 120 -4.14 -0.57 0.91
CA ALA A 120 -4.23 0.87 0.75
C ALA A 120 -3.29 1.62 1.70
N SER A 121 -2.29 0.97 2.31
CA SER A 121 -1.42 1.62 3.29
C SER A 121 -0.68 2.85 2.74
N GLY A 122 -0.38 2.88 1.44
CA GLY A 122 0.24 4.04 0.78
C GLY A 122 -0.77 4.99 0.12
N SER A 123 -1.84 4.44 -0.42
CA SER A 123 -2.84 5.17 -1.22
C SER A 123 -4.01 5.72 -0.40
N ILE A 124 -4.09 5.46 0.92
CA ILE A 124 -5.20 5.94 1.75
C ILE A 124 -5.42 7.45 1.61
N GLY A 125 -6.67 7.84 1.35
CA GLY A 125 -7.04 9.22 1.00
C GLY A 125 -7.07 9.52 -0.51
N THR A 126 -6.71 8.56 -1.37
CA THR A 126 -6.87 8.64 -2.83
C THR A 126 -8.08 7.82 -3.32
N PRO A 127 -8.57 8.04 -4.56
CA PRO A 127 -9.63 7.21 -5.15
C PRO A 127 -9.26 5.71 -5.19
N ASN A 128 -7.99 5.38 -5.42
CA ASN A 128 -7.52 4.00 -5.52
C ASN A 128 -7.63 3.22 -4.21
N ALA A 129 -7.65 3.90 -3.05
CA ALA A 129 -7.86 3.25 -1.76
C ALA A 129 -9.30 2.77 -1.53
N LYS A 130 -10.23 3.11 -2.43
CA LYS A 130 -11.65 2.74 -2.31
C LYS A 130 -12.03 1.48 -3.08
N ILE A 131 -11.13 0.99 -3.93
CA ILE A 131 -11.40 -0.09 -4.88
C ILE A 131 -10.90 -1.42 -4.33
N GLY A 132 -11.75 -2.45 -4.41
CA GLY A 132 -11.47 -3.81 -3.96
C GLY A 132 -12.57 -4.38 -3.06
N ASP A 133 -12.65 -5.70 -2.94
CA ASP A 133 -13.63 -6.38 -2.08
C ASP A 133 -13.29 -6.22 -0.60
N VAL A 134 -11.98 -6.18 -0.31
CA VAL A 134 -11.41 -5.90 1.02
C VAL A 134 -10.32 -4.86 0.88
N ILE A 135 -10.37 -3.82 1.70
CA ILE A 135 -9.29 -2.85 1.88
C ILE A 135 -8.56 -3.18 3.18
N ILE A 136 -7.24 -3.23 3.16
CA ILE A 136 -6.42 -3.31 4.35
C ILE A 136 -5.49 -2.11 4.43
N GLY A 137 -5.10 -1.73 5.64
CA GLY A 137 -4.11 -0.67 5.81
C GLY A 137 -3.39 -0.72 7.14
N SER A 138 -2.24 -0.05 7.17
CA SER A 138 -1.36 0.06 8.32
C SER A 138 -1.33 1.50 8.83
N PHE A 139 -1.38 1.65 10.15
CA PHE A 139 -1.13 2.94 10.81
C PHE A 139 0.31 3.05 11.33
N GLY A 140 1.19 2.13 10.90
CA GLY A 140 2.57 2.06 11.37
C GLY A 140 3.38 3.33 11.13
N LYS A 141 4.56 3.36 11.74
CA LYS A 141 5.54 4.42 11.51
C LYS A 141 5.83 4.56 10.02
N TRP A 142 5.88 5.80 9.53
CA TRP A 142 6.14 6.15 8.12
C TRP A 142 5.02 5.83 7.11
N LYS A 143 3.80 5.53 7.57
CA LYS A 143 2.60 5.50 6.72
C LYS A 143 1.97 6.89 6.65
N PRO A 144 1.08 7.21 5.69
CA PRO A 144 0.44 8.53 5.62
C PRO A 144 -0.28 8.92 6.91
N ILE A 145 -0.97 7.98 7.56
CA ILE A 145 -1.70 8.23 8.83
C ILE A 145 -0.73 8.32 10.03
N ASN A 146 0.33 7.49 10.08
CA ASN A 146 1.42 7.55 11.05
C ASN A 146 1.00 7.66 12.55
N VAL A 147 0.35 6.63 13.10
CA VAL A 147 0.08 6.48 14.55
C VAL A 147 1.16 5.60 15.23
N GLY A 148 2.10 5.06 14.45
CA GLY A 148 3.21 4.23 14.93
C GLY A 148 2.89 2.73 15.00
N GLU A 149 1.66 2.36 15.30
CA GLU A 149 1.19 0.97 15.32
C GLU A 149 -0.28 0.84 14.91
N GLY A 150 -0.79 -0.39 14.78
CA GLY A 150 -2.17 -0.66 14.39
C GLY A 150 -2.37 -0.90 12.89
N GLY A 151 -3.57 -1.32 12.55
CA GLY A 151 -4.05 -1.46 11.19
C GLY A 151 -5.56 -1.58 11.15
N PHE A 152 -6.10 -1.75 9.95
CA PHE A 152 -7.52 -2.00 9.74
C PHE A 152 -7.76 -2.98 8.60
N ILE A 153 -8.97 -3.52 8.58
CA ILE A 153 -9.59 -4.25 7.47
C ILE A 153 -10.94 -3.58 7.24
N ALA A 154 -11.28 -3.26 6.00
CA ALA A 154 -12.56 -2.70 5.62
C ALA A 154 -13.19 -3.50 4.47
N THR A 155 -14.50 -3.72 4.50
CA THR A 155 -15.22 -4.51 3.48
C THR A 155 -16.70 -4.18 3.48
N ASP A 156 -17.40 -4.53 2.40
CA ASP A 156 -18.87 -4.50 2.32
C ASP A 156 -19.49 -5.88 2.61
N ASN A 157 -18.67 -6.93 2.72
CA ASN A 157 -19.13 -8.28 2.96
C ASN A 157 -19.41 -8.50 4.45
N GLU A 158 -20.69 -8.46 4.83
CA GLU A 158 -21.14 -8.64 6.22
C GLU A 158 -20.74 -9.99 6.84
N LYS A 159 -20.72 -11.07 6.03
CA LYS A 159 -20.30 -12.40 6.49
C LYS A 159 -18.82 -12.40 6.87
N LEU A 160 -17.97 -11.85 6.00
CA LEU A 160 -16.54 -11.70 6.26
C LEU A 160 -16.29 -10.78 7.45
N TYR A 161 -17.01 -9.66 7.55
CA TYR A 161 -16.95 -8.76 8.69
C TYR A 161 -17.29 -9.47 10.01
N SER A 162 -18.36 -10.27 10.03
CA SER A 162 -18.79 -11.02 11.21
C SER A 162 -17.75 -12.06 11.64
N GLU A 163 -17.17 -12.78 10.69
CA GLU A 163 -16.07 -13.73 10.95
C GLU A 163 -14.84 -13.03 11.53
N LEU A 164 -14.37 -11.97 10.88
CA LEU A 164 -13.22 -11.19 11.30
C LEU A 164 -13.44 -10.56 12.69
N SER A 165 -14.63 -10.02 12.95
CA SER A 165 -14.96 -9.39 14.23
C SER A 165 -15.03 -10.38 15.38
N GLY A 166 -15.51 -11.61 15.12
CA GLY A 166 -15.52 -12.68 16.13
C GLY A 166 -14.13 -13.23 16.44
N LYS A 167 -13.22 -13.20 15.46
CA LYS A 167 -11.87 -13.76 15.57
C LYS A 167 -10.83 -12.78 16.10
N ILE A 168 -10.90 -11.53 15.66
CA ILE A 168 -9.89 -10.52 15.98
C ILE A 168 -10.17 -9.96 17.38
N ALA A 169 -9.48 -10.50 18.38
CA ALA A 169 -9.49 -9.99 19.74
C ALA A 169 -8.63 -8.72 19.90
N TYR A 170 -8.97 -7.65 19.16
CA TYR A 170 -8.30 -6.35 19.30
C TYR A 170 -9.31 -5.22 19.54
N THR A 171 -9.22 -4.65 20.73
CA THR A 171 -9.93 -3.43 21.11
C THR A 171 -8.89 -2.33 21.30
N PRO A 172 -8.86 -1.30 20.44
CA PRO A 172 -7.93 -0.20 20.59
C PRO A 172 -8.18 0.59 21.87
N THR A 173 -7.11 1.12 22.47
CA THR A 173 -7.20 1.96 23.68
C THR A 173 -7.78 3.34 23.34
N SER A 174 -8.34 4.02 24.34
CA SER A 174 -8.85 5.39 24.17
C SER A 174 -7.76 6.38 23.72
N SER A 175 -6.52 6.21 24.19
CA SER A 175 -5.38 7.05 23.78
C SER A 175 -5.05 6.87 22.31
N PHE A 176 -4.95 5.61 21.85
CA PHE A 176 -4.74 5.27 20.46
C PHE A 176 -5.84 5.86 19.57
N LEU A 177 -7.11 5.71 19.96
CA LEU A 177 -8.24 6.24 19.18
C LEU A 177 -8.22 7.77 19.06
N LYS A 178 -7.83 8.48 20.14
CA LYS A 178 -7.71 9.94 20.11
C LYS A 178 -6.62 10.41 19.15
N GLU A 179 -5.48 9.73 19.15
CA GLU A 179 -4.39 10.02 18.23
C GLU A 179 -4.77 9.69 16.79
N LEU A 180 -5.34 8.50 16.55
CA LEU A 180 -5.81 8.08 15.25
C LEU A 180 -6.85 9.05 14.67
N GLU A 181 -7.85 9.48 15.46
CA GLU A 181 -8.85 10.46 15.03
C GLU A 181 -8.19 11.76 14.56
N THR A 182 -7.20 12.24 15.32
CA THR A 182 -6.44 13.45 14.98
C THR A 182 -5.67 13.29 13.68
N LYS A 183 -5.02 12.13 13.47
CA LYS A 183 -4.27 11.84 12.24
C LYS A 183 -5.18 11.67 11.03
N LEU A 184 -6.33 11.00 11.19
CA LEU A 184 -7.33 10.84 10.12
C LEU A 184 -7.90 12.19 9.67
N LYS A 185 -8.28 13.05 10.62
CA LYS A 185 -8.80 14.41 10.32
C LYS A 185 -7.76 15.30 9.63
N ASN A 186 -6.47 15.07 9.87
CA ASN A 186 -5.38 15.81 9.24
C ASN A 186 -4.77 15.12 8.02
N LEU A 187 -5.31 13.98 7.56
CA LEU A 187 -4.72 13.17 6.51
C LEU A 187 -4.56 13.97 5.21
N ASN A 188 -5.59 14.69 4.77
CA ASN A 188 -5.53 15.49 3.53
C ASN A 188 -4.41 16.53 3.58
N LYS A 189 -4.32 17.30 4.68
CA LYS A 189 -3.25 18.27 4.88
C LYS A 189 -1.86 17.61 4.82
N ARG A 190 -1.71 16.40 5.35
CA ARG A 190 -0.45 15.66 5.27
C ARG A 190 -0.16 15.18 3.84
N LEU A 191 -1.16 14.69 3.10
CA LEU A 191 -0.98 14.28 1.72
C LEU A 191 -0.60 15.46 0.82
N ASP A 192 -1.23 16.62 1.01
CA ASP A 192 -0.91 17.86 0.29
C ASP A 192 0.55 18.26 0.52
N PHE A 193 0.99 18.27 1.78
CA PHE A 193 2.40 18.54 2.14
C PHE A 193 3.37 17.57 1.44
N LEU A 194 3.09 16.27 1.48
CA LEU A 194 3.95 15.26 0.85
C LEU A 194 3.97 15.42 -0.68
N LYS A 195 2.83 15.79 -1.28
CA LYS A 195 2.71 16.04 -2.72
C LYS A 195 3.51 17.25 -3.15
N GLU A 196 3.41 18.37 -2.42
CA GLU A 196 4.21 19.57 -2.66
C GLU A 196 5.71 19.25 -2.57
N LYS A 197 6.14 18.56 -1.51
CA LYS A 197 7.54 18.13 -1.36
C LYS A 197 8.02 17.23 -2.48
N ARG A 198 7.17 16.33 -2.96
CA ARG A 198 7.49 15.48 -4.12
C ARG A 198 7.65 16.31 -5.39
N GLN A 199 6.77 17.28 -5.62
CA GLN A 199 6.84 18.14 -6.81
C GLN A 199 8.10 19.01 -6.82
N ASP A 200 8.49 19.55 -5.67
CA ASP A 200 9.72 20.34 -5.56
C ASP A 200 10.96 19.46 -5.84
N LEU A 201 11.06 18.31 -5.19
CA LEU A 201 12.18 17.38 -5.40
C LEU A 201 12.26 16.86 -6.84
N LEU A 202 11.13 16.62 -7.52
CA LEU A 202 11.15 16.21 -8.92
C LEU A 202 11.76 17.27 -9.83
N LYS A 203 11.45 18.56 -9.62
CA LYS A 203 12.07 19.66 -10.38
C LYS A 203 13.57 19.72 -10.15
N ASP A 204 14.00 19.55 -8.91
CA ASP A 204 15.42 19.55 -8.56
C ASP A 204 16.16 18.35 -9.19
N LEU A 205 15.53 17.17 -9.20
CA LEU A 205 16.07 15.97 -9.84
C LEU A 205 16.15 16.11 -11.38
N GLU A 206 15.14 16.73 -11.99
CA GLU A 206 15.12 17.04 -13.42
C GLU A 206 16.25 18.01 -13.79
N ASN A 207 16.45 19.08 -12.99
CA ASN A 207 17.54 20.05 -13.19
C ASN A 207 18.94 19.41 -13.11
N GLU A 208 19.09 18.38 -12.28
CA GLU A 208 20.34 17.60 -12.13
C GLU A 208 20.48 16.47 -13.18
N ASN A 209 19.49 16.33 -14.07
CA ASN A 209 19.41 15.33 -15.14
C ASN A 209 19.53 13.89 -14.61
N PHE A 210 18.79 13.58 -13.54
CA PHE A 210 18.66 12.22 -13.01
C PHE A 210 17.55 11.41 -13.72
N ASP A 211 17.76 10.10 -13.88
CA ASP A 211 16.75 9.18 -14.45
C ASP A 211 15.71 8.78 -13.41
N VAL A 212 14.61 9.52 -13.36
CA VAL A 212 13.47 9.23 -12.47
C VAL A 212 12.53 8.20 -13.13
N ILE A 213 12.20 7.13 -12.40
CA ILE A 213 11.19 6.17 -12.84
C ILE A 213 9.81 6.81 -12.69
N PHE A 214 9.06 6.91 -13.79
CA PHE A 214 7.67 7.41 -13.83
C PHE A 214 7.48 8.76 -13.07
N PRO A 215 8.16 9.84 -13.48
CA PRO A 215 8.09 11.12 -12.77
C PRO A 215 6.65 11.66 -12.64
N ASP A 216 5.83 11.42 -13.66
CA ASP A 216 4.43 11.87 -13.74
C ASP A 216 3.45 11.02 -12.92
N SER A 217 3.86 9.85 -12.42
CA SER A 217 2.99 9.01 -11.60
C SER A 217 2.76 9.64 -10.23
N GLU A 218 1.56 9.49 -9.67
CA GLU A 218 1.32 9.88 -8.28
C GLU A 218 2.01 8.91 -7.31
N GLY A 219 2.53 9.43 -6.20
CA GLY A 219 3.22 8.65 -5.20
C GLY A 219 3.71 9.50 -4.03
N LEU A 220 4.26 8.84 -3.02
CA LEU A 220 4.83 9.43 -1.80
C LEU A 220 6.34 9.22 -1.67
N ASN A 221 6.97 8.61 -2.66
CA ASN A 221 8.39 8.36 -2.78
C ASN A 221 8.80 8.63 -4.23
N ILE A 222 10.07 8.93 -4.47
CA ILE A 222 10.64 9.04 -5.83
C ILE A 222 11.69 7.94 -5.99
N ILE A 223 11.75 7.30 -7.16
CA ILE A 223 12.75 6.28 -7.46
C ILE A 223 13.63 6.79 -8.60
N VAL A 224 14.94 6.80 -8.36
CA VAL A 224 15.95 7.32 -9.29
C VAL A 224 16.90 6.18 -9.65
N ARG A 225 17.00 5.85 -10.94
CA ARG A 225 17.89 4.81 -11.46
C ARG A 225 19.34 5.30 -11.53
N PHE A 226 20.27 4.36 -11.43
CA PHE A 226 21.68 4.60 -11.70
C PHE A 226 22.28 3.43 -12.50
N GLY A 227 23.14 3.75 -13.46
CA GLY A 227 23.89 2.77 -14.24
C GLY A 227 25.20 2.36 -13.59
N ASP A 228 25.79 3.22 -12.75
CA ASP A 228 27.07 2.97 -12.10
C ASP A 228 27.20 3.60 -10.69
N ASP A 229 28.31 3.28 -10.01
CA ASP A 229 28.61 3.78 -8.67
C ASP A 229 28.80 5.31 -8.61
N LYS A 230 29.19 5.95 -9.72
CA LYS A 230 29.38 7.40 -9.77
C LYS A 230 28.02 8.09 -9.75
N GLU A 231 27.08 7.62 -10.56
CA GLU A 231 25.70 8.10 -10.56
C GLU A 231 25.01 7.84 -9.23
N LYS A 232 25.16 6.63 -8.66
CA LYS A 232 24.66 6.30 -7.32
C LYS A 232 25.13 7.31 -6.27
N LYS A 233 26.43 7.61 -6.23
CA LYS A 233 27.01 8.59 -5.28
C LYS A 233 26.47 10.00 -5.52
N ARG A 234 26.23 10.40 -6.77
CA ARG A 234 25.58 11.69 -7.08
C ARG A 234 24.17 11.75 -6.51
N ILE A 235 23.36 10.70 -6.67
CA ILE A 235 22.00 10.65 -6.13
C ILE A 235 22.02 10.68 -4.59
N ILE A 236 22.93 9.93 -3.97
CA ILE A 236 23.11 9.95 -2.51
C ILE A 236 23.49 11.35 -2.02
N SER A 237 24.48 11.98 -2.66
CA SER A 237 24.88 13.35 -2.33
C SER A 237 23.71 14.33 -2.49
N PHE A 238 22.91 14.18 -3.54
CA PHE A 238 21.69 14.98 -3.72
C PHE A 238 20.73 14.79 -2.53
N CYS A 239 20.51 13.56 -2.08
CA CYS A 239 19.64 13.27 -0.95
C CYS A 239 20.17 13.88 0.36
N GLU A 240 21.49 13.78 0.60
CA GLU A 240 22.15 14.35 1.78
C GLU A 240 22.08 15.88 1.78
N THR A 241 22.35 16.52 0.64
CA THR A 241 22.25 17.99 0.48
C THR A 241 20.81 18.48 0.71
N ASN A 242 19.82 17.73 0.23
CA ASN A 242 18.40 18.06 0.41
C ASN A 242 17.81 17.57 1.74
N ASN A 243 18.62 16.93 2.60
CA ASN A 243 18.21 16.36 3.89
C ASN A 243 16.98 15.43 3.77
N VAL A 244 16.96 14.58 2.75
CA VAL A 244 15.92 13.58 2.53
C VAL A 244 16.45 12.17 2.77
N GLU A 245 15.70 11.38 3.54
CA GLU A 245 16.03 9.96 3.73
C GLU A 245 15.90 9.18 2.42
N TYR A 246 16.74 8.16 2.25
CA TYR A 246 16.70 7.30 1.09
C TYR A 246 16.99 5.84 1.46
N THR A 247 16.66 4.93 0.54
CA THR A 247 17.06 3.51 0.63
C THR A 247 17.51 3.02 -0.73
N GLU A 248 18.54 2.17 -0.73
CA GLU A 248 19.06 1.54 -1.94
C GLU A 248 18.19 0.35 -2.38
N CYS A 249 18.04 0.20 -3.69
CA CYS A 249 17.43 -0.94 -4.40
C CYS A 249 18.53 -1.79 -5.07
N PRO A 250 18.29 -3.09 -5.35
CA PRO A 250 17.01 -3.77 -5.38
C PRO A 250 16.40 -4.02 -4.00
N ARG A 251 15.08 -3.81 -3.89
CA ARG A 251 14.32 -4.12 -2.68
C ARG A 251 12.89 -4.49 -3.08
N TYR A 252 12.41 -5.68 -2.69
CA TYR A 252 11.07 -6.16 -3.06
C TYR A 252 9.97 -5.14 -2.75
N ILE A 253 10.02 -4.48 -1.59
CA ILE A 253 9.04 -3.46 -1.18
C ILE A 253 9.21 -2.10 -1.90
N ARG A 254 10.11 -2.03 -2.87
CA ARG A 254 10.42 -0.90 -3.74
C ARG A 254 10.43 -1.41 -5.18
N VAL A 255 11.59 -1.34 -5.86
CA VAL A 255 11.81 -1.89 -7.19
C VAL A 255 12.98 -2.86 -7.16
N ASN A 256 12.96 -3.81 -8.10
CA ASN A 256 14.02 -4.78 -8.32
C ASN A 256 14.96 -4.28 -9.44
N ASP A 257 15.52 -3.09 -9.24
CA ASP A 257 16.42 -2.43 -10.18
C ASP A 257 17.51 -1.64 -9.41
N ASN A 258 18.59 -1.27 -10.10
CA ASN A 258 19.65 -0.41 -9.58
C ASN A 258 19.14 1.02 -9.42
N ALA A 259 18.66 1.33 -8.22
CA ALA A 259 18.00 2.59 -7.95
C ALA A 259 18.13 3.05 -6.49
N ILE A 260 17.89 4.34 -6.27
CA ILE A 260 17.70 4.94 -4.95
C ILE A 260 16.23 5.34 -4.81
N SER A 261 15.58 4.85 -3.76
CA SER A 261 14.23 5.26 -3.36
C SER A 261 14.33 6.38 -2.34
N ILE A 262 13.94 7.59 -2.72
CA ILE A 262 13.86 8.78 -1.86
C ILE A 262 12.54 8.72 -1.07
N GLU A 263 12.65 8.76 0.27
CA GLU A 263 11.59 8.37 1.21
C GLU A 263 10.75 9.56 1.71
N ILE A 264 10.13 10.32 0.79
CA ILE A 264 9.39 11.57 1.11
C ILE A 264 8.30 11.34 2.16
N LYS A 265 7.61 10.20 2.14
CA LYS A 265 6.60 9.84 3.17
C LYS A 265 7.10 9.87 4.62
N ARG A 266 8.42 9.90 4.85
CA ARG A 266 9.05 9.99 6.18
C ARG A 266 9.26 11.42 6.66
N LEU A 267 9.05 12.41 5.79
CA LEU A 267 9.07 13.82 6.20
C LEU A 267 7.90 14.10 7.16
N ASP A 268 8.19 14.85 8.21
CA ASP A 268 7.18 15.37 9.14
C ASP A 268 6.81 16.81 8.73
N ASN A 269 5.57 17.21 9.02
CA ASN A 269 5.09 18.57 8.78
C ASN A 269 5.24 19.46 10.01
#